data_AF-A0A6U4A4N0-F1
#
_entry.id   AF-A0A6U4A4N0-F1
#
_cell.length_a   1.000
_cell.length_b   1.000
_cell.length_c   1.000
_cell.angle_alpha   90.00
_cell.angle_beta   90.00
_cell.angle_gamma   90.00
#
_symmetry.space_group_name_H-M   'P 1'
#
loop_
_entity.id
_entity.type
_entity.pdbx_description
1 polymer ?
#
loop_
_entity_poly.entity_id
_entity_poly.type
_entity_poly.pdbx_seq_one_letter_code
_entity_poly.pdbx_strand_id
1 'polypeptide(L)'
;MNESLDSMVSTDESSVGSANSSFEMEEDSGPMSWRKKGERSKPVDKIPIMGRREVISFGDSMEERTAVKIVSGQLSAVPKSVMFIGSPTPMQLVGQLTMLTSHMKFVCENETSLDLEISPQQAKKCAEELLKKNKAMGEQNNSGSFFSRIGRIGA
;
A
#
# COMPACT_ATOMS: atom_id res chain seq x y z
N MET A 1 42.25 54.87 7.42
CA MET A 1 41.78 54.23 8.66
C MET A 1 41.94 52.74 8.44
N ASN A 2 43.06 52.21 8.94
CA ASN A 2 43.28 50.78 9.11
C ASN A 2 42.38 50.30 10.24
N GLU A 3 41.92 49.05 10.21
CA GLU A 3 42.23 47.99 11.20
C GLU A 3 41.60 46.66 10.68
N SER A 4 42.47 45.70 10.34
CA SER A 4 42.19 44.26 10.45
C SER A 4 42.38 43.85 11.92
N LEU A 5 41.68 42.80 12.37
CA LEU A 5 42.07 41.78 13.38
C LEU A 5 40.89 40.79 13.48
N ASP A 6 41.06 39.54 13.05
CA ASP A 6 41.34 38.34 13.89
C ASP A 6 40.14 37.92 14.78
N SER A 7 39.54 36.76 14.56
CA SER A 7 39.93 35.45 15.11
C SER A 7 38.98 35.04 16.23
N MET A 8 38.29 33.90 16.08
CA MET A 8 38.03 33.00 17.20
C MET A 8 37.54 31.63 16.71
N VAL A 9 38.46 30.68 16.83
CA VAL A 9 38.25 29.22 16.96
C VAL A 9 37.43 28.94 18.23
N SER A 10 36.58 27.91 18.19
CA SER A 10 36.38 27.01 19.34
C SER A 10 35.92 25.62 18.91
N THR A 11 36.58 24.66 19.54
CA THR A 11 36.60 23.19 19.43
C THR A 11 35.61 22.56 20.42
N ASP A 12 35.18 21.31 20.15
CA ASP A 12 34.78 20.21 21.08
C ASP A 12 34.00 19.16 20.23
N GLU A 13 34.44 17.94 19.89
CA GLU A 13 35.06 16.80 20.61
C GLU A 13 34.18 16.16 21.69
N SER A 14 33.23 15.31 21.26
CA SER A 14 32.60 14.30 22.13
C SER A 14 31.94 13.21 21.29
N SER A 15 31.97 11.93 21.61
CA SER A 15 32.91 11.10 22.35
C SER A 15 32.54 9.65 21.98
N VAL A 16 33.56 8.80 21.90
CA VAL A 16 33.45 7.36 21.74
C VAL A 16 32.82 6.70 22.97
N GLY A 17 32.03 5.64 22.79
CA GLY A 17 31.97 4.58 23.81
C GLY A 17 30.61 3.95 24.10
N SER A 18 30.44 2.75 23.55
CA SER A 18 30.06 1.52 24.28
C SER A 18 28.68 1.42 24.93
N ALA A 19 27.88 0.48 24.42
CA ALA A 19 27.41 -0.68 25.20
C ALA A 19 26.64 -1.68 24.30
N ASN A 20 27.35 -2.67 23.76
CA ASN A 20 26.70 -3.92 23.36
C ASN A 20 26.42 -4.71 24.64
N SER A 21 25.19 -4.64 25.15
CA SER A 21 24.73 -5.55 26.21
C SER A 21 24.33 -6.88 25.57
N SER A 22 25.22 -7.87 25.72
CA SER A 22 24.93 -9.28 25.54
C SER A 22 23.89 -9.71 26.58
N PHE A 23 22.66 -10.00 26.14
CA PHE A 23 21.62 -10.54 27.00
C PHE A 23 21.64 -12.07 26.86
N GLU A 24 22.23 -12.73 27.85
CA GLU A 24 22.20 -14.18 28.01
C GLU A 24 20.81 -14.58 28.51
N MET A 25 20.11 -15.37 27.71
CA MET A 25 18.80 -15.91 28.04
C MET A 25 19.02 -17.31 28.63
N GLU A 26 18.91 -17.42 29.96
CA GLU A 26 18.99 -18.71 30.66
C GLU A 26 17.83 -19.63 30.28
N GLU A 27 18.17 -20.88 29.97
CA GLU A 27 17.25 -22.01 29.80
C GLU A 27 16.65 -22.41 31.15
N ASP A 28 15.38 -22.06 31.39
CA ASP A 28 14.61 -22.72 32.45
C ASP A 28 13.82 -23.91 31.89
N SER A 29 14.25 -25.08 32.31
CA SER A 29 13.78 -26.40 31.90
C SER A 29 12.70 -26.87 32.88
N GLY A 30 11.45 -26.43 32.64
CA GLY A 30 10.28 -26.86 33.39
C GLY A 30 9.42 -27.90 32.64
N PRO A 31 9.21 -29.13 33.16
CA PRO A 31 8.40 -30.13 32.48
C PRO A 31 6.90 -29.89 32.63
N MET A 32 6.28 -29.95 31.46
CA MET A 32 4.86 -29.91 31.10
C MET A 32 4.04 -31.04 31.76
N SER A 33 2.99 -30.71 32.52
CA SER A 33 1.93 -31.69 32.87
C SER A 33 0.60 -31.02 33.23
N TRP A 34 -0.21 -30.71 32.21
CA TRP A 34 -1.66 -30.58 32.37
C TRP A 34 -2.37 -31.42 31.30
N ARG A 35 -2.39 -32.75 31.49
CA ARG A 35 -3.31 -33.62 30.74
C ARG A 35 -4.71 -33.48 31.33
N LYS A 36 -5.53 -32.61 30.75
CA LYS A 36 -6.99 -32.65 30.92
C LYS A 36 -7.59 -33.45 29.76
N LYS A 37 -8.10 -34.63 30.10
CA LYS A 37 -8.66 -35.63 29.20
C LYS A 37 -10.15 -35.33 29.01
N GLY A 38 -10.57 -35.21 27.76
CA GLY A 38 -11.94 -35.50 27.34
C GLY A 38 -12.78 -34.29 26.98
N GLU A 39 -12.93 -34.07 25.67
CA GLU A 39 -14.19 -33.61 25.12
C GLU A 39 -14.36 -34.19 23.71
N ARG A 40 -15.54 -34.80 23.51
CA ARG A 40 -15.97 -35.49 22.30
C ARG A 40 -15.90 -34.57 21.08
N SER A 41 -15.06 -34.92 20.11
CA SER A 41 -15.11 -34.34 18.77
C SER A 41 -16.41 -34.73 18.09
N LYS A 42 -17.30 -33.74 17.90
CA LYS A 42 -18.42 -33.82 16.95
C LYS A 42 -17.86 -33.99 15.53
N PRO A 43 -18.61 -34.64 14.61
CA PRO A 43 -18.17 -34.76 13.22
C PRO A 43 -17.97 -33.36 12.64
N VAL A 44 -16.73 -33.06 12.27
CA VAL A 44 -16.35 -31.82 11.59
C VAL A 44 -16.97 -31.90 10.20
N ASP A 45 -18.00 -31.08 9.97
CA ASP A 45 -18.51 -30.79 8.64
C ASP A 45 -17.31 -30.54 7.72
N LYS A 46 -17.29 -31.21 6.57
CA LYS A 46 -16.22 -31.12 5.58
C LYS A 46 -15.98 -29.65 5.24
N ILE A 47 -14.98 -29.05 5.88
CA ILE A 47 -14.57 -27.67 5.62
C ILE A 47 -14.20 -27.64 4.14
N PRO A 48 -14.86 -26.81 3.32
CA PRO A 48 -14.55 -26.72 1.90
C PRO A 48 -13.05 -26.46 1.77
N ILE A 49 -12.42 -27.19 0.84
CA ILE A 49 -10.99 -27.19 0.50
C ILE A 49 -10.41 -25.82 0.85
N MET A 50 -9.59 -25.79 1.90
CA MET A 50 -9.08 -24.56 2.50
C MET A 50 -8.39 -23.74 1.41
N GLY A 51 -9.11 -22.75 0.88
CA GLY A 51 -8.52 -21.72 0.05
C GLY A 51 -7.33 -21.16 0.80
N ARG A 52 -6.25 -20.93 0.08
CA ARG A 52 -5.06 -20.27 0.62
C ARG A 52 -5.50 -18.98 1.31
N ARG A 53 -5.15 -18.83 2.59
CA ARG A 53 -5.48 -17.62 3.34
C ARG A 53 -4.58 -16.49 2.89
N GLU A 54 -5.16 -15.32 2.68
CA GLU A 54 -4.45 -14.12 2.27
C GLU A 54 -4.87 -12.96 3.17
N VAL A 55 -3.93 -12.06 3.44
CA VAL A 55 -4.17 -10.81 4.16
C VAL A 55 -3.71 -9.68 3.25
N ILE A 56 -4.64 -8.84 2.82
CA ILE A 56 -4.39 -7.74 1.90
C ILE A 56 -4.65 -6.43 2.65
N SER A 57 -3.69 -5.51 2.63
CA SER A 57 -3.86 -4.15 3.13
C SER A 57 -3.65 -3.10 2.05
N PHE A 58 -4.40 -2.02 2.19
CA PHE A 58 -4.31 -0.80 1.39
C PHE A 58 -4.22 0.36 2.37
N GLY A 59 -3.15 1.13 2.30
CA GLY A 59 -2.89 2.18 3.28
C GLY A 59 -1.70 3.03 2.90
N ASP A 60 -1.49 4.15 3.57
CA ASP A 60 -0.41 5.11 3.27
C ASP A 60 0.74 5.05 4.28
N SER A 61 0.67 4.15 5.25
CA SER A 61 1.60 4.06 6.36
C SER A 61 2.47 2.80 6.32
N MET A 62 3.68 2.90 6.88
CA MET A 62 4.57 1.74 7.03
C MET A 62 4.10 0.82 8.16
N GLU A 63 3.33 1.36 9.09
CA GLU A 63 2.68 0.68 10.20
C GLU A 63 1.69 -0.36 9.68
N GLU A 64 0.86 0.00 8.69
CA GLU A 64 -0.08 -0.93 8.04
C GLU A 64 0.65 -2.06 7.32
N ARG A 65 1.73 -1.73 6.61
CA ARG A 65 2.59 -2.72 5.93
C ARG A 65 3.18 -3.71 6.94
N THR A 66 3.62 -3.21 8.09
CA THR A 66 4.18 -4.02 9.17
C THR A 66 3.10 -4.90 9.82
N ALA A 67 1.91 -4.34 10.06
CA ALA A 67 0.78 -5.07 10.62
C ALA A 67 0.40 -6.28 9.77
N VAL A 68 0.38 -6.15 8.44
CA VAL A 68 0.10 -7.28 7.53
C VAL A 68 1.12 -8.40 7.69
N LYS A 69 2.41 -8.08 7.76
CA LYS A 69 3.47 -9.10 7.92
C LYS A 69 3.32 -9.86 9.25
N ILE A 70 2.97 -9.17 10.33
CA ILE A 70 2.77 -9.79 11.64
C ILE A 70 1.52 -10.70 11.62
N VAL A 71 0.38 -10.15 11.18
CA VAL A 71 -0.91 -10.87 11.18
C VAL A 71 -0.89 -12.06 10.23
N SER A 72 -0.30 -11.92 9.05
CA SER A 72 -0.17 -13.02 8.09
C SER A 72 0.67 -14.17 8.63
N GLY A 73 1.75 -13.88 9.37
CA GLY A 73 2.56 -14.89 10.06
C GLY A 73 1.76 -15.68 11.09
N GLN A 74 0.92 -15.00 11.89
CA GLN A 74 0.06 -15.65 12.90
C GLN A 74 -1.02 -16.54 12.26
N LEU A 75 -1.50 -16.18 11.06
CA LEU A 75 -2.58 -16.88 10.38
C LEU A 75 -2.11 -17.92 9.34
N SER A 76 -0.79 -18.08 9.17
CA SER A 76 -0.19 -18.85 8.06
C SER A 76 -0.77 -18.42 6.69
N ALA A 77 -0.93 -17.11 6.50
CA ALA A 77 -1.53 -16.49 5.33
C ALA A 77 -0.48 -15.78 4.47
N VAL A 78 -0.83 -15.46 3.22
CA VAL A 78 0.03 -14.68 2.32
C VAL A 78 -0.13 -13.18 2.59
N PRO A 79 0.95 -12.45 2.89
CA PRO A 79 0.89 -11.00 3.04
C PRO A 79 0.87 -10.29 1.69
N LYS A 80 -0.08 -9.38 1.50
CA LYS A 80 -0.09 -8.44 0.38
C LYS A 80 -0.33 -7.02 0.87
N SER A 81 0.45 -6.06 0.41
CA SER A 81 0.33 -4.64 0.75
C SER A 81 0.40 -3.78 -0.50
N VAL A 82 -0.44 -2.74 -0.52
CA VAL A 82 -0.33 -1.63 -1.47
C VAL A 82 -0.21 -0.34 -0.67
N MET A 83 0.95 0.30 -0.78
CA MET A 83 1.23 1.56 -0.13
C MET A 83 0.84 2.74 -1.03
N PHE A 84 -0.03 3.58 -0.50
CA PHE A 84 -0.47 4.84 -1.09
C PHE A 84 0.47 5.98 -0.72
N ILE A 85 0.38 7.06 -1.49
CA ILE A 85 1.09 8.30 -1.24
C ILE A 85 0.44 8.97 -0.04
N GLY A 86 1.22 9.22 1.02
CA GLY A 86 0.78 10.04 2.14
C GLY A 86 0.50 11.48 1.72
N SER A 87 -0.62 12.04 2.19
CA SER A 87 -1.06 13.42 1.89
C SER A 87 -1.09 13.74 0.37
N PRO A 88 -1.86 12.99 -0.44
CA PRO A 88 -1.82 13.16 -1.89
C PRO A 88 -2.53 14.45 -2.34
N THR A 89 -2.04 15.05 -3.42
CA THR A 89 -2.81 16.08 -4.14
C THR A 89 -4.08 15.46 -4.76
N PRO A 90 -5.14 16.24 -5.05
CA PRO A 90 -6.35 15.72 -5.69
C PRO A 90 -6.06 14.96 -7.00
N MET A 91 -5.08 15.43 -7.79
CA MET A 91 -4.64 14.75 -9.01
C MET A 91 -4.03 13.39 -8.71
N GLN A 92 -3.16 13.30 -7.71
CA GLN A 92 -2.54 12.04 -7.31
C GLN A 92 -3.55 11.08 -6.70
N LEU A 93 -4.56 11.57 -5.98
CA LEU A 93 -5.62 10.72 -5.42
C LEU A 93 -6.37 9.99 -6.55
N VAL A 94 -6.79 10.72 -7.59
CA VAL A 94 -7.44 10.13 -8.78
C VAL A 94 -6.53 9.09 -9.43
N GLY A 95 -5.25 9.42 -9.59
CA GLY A 95 -4.26 8.52 -10.18
C GLY A 95 -4.09 7.22 -9.39
N GLN A 96 -3.91 7.32 -8.08
CA GLN A 96 -3.74 6.15 -7.21
C GLN A 96 -4.95 5.23 -7.24
N LEU A 97 -6.16 5.78 -7.14
CA LEU A 97 -7.39 4.99 -7.21
C LEU A 97 -7.57 4.33 -8.58
N THR A 98 -7.22 5.04 -9.65
CA THR A 98 -7.27 4.50 -11.02
C THR A 98 -6.27 3.35 -11.20
N MET A 99 -5.04 3.53 -10.71
CA MET A 99 -4.02 2.48 -10.74
C MET A 99 -4.47 1.26 -9.95
N LEU A 100 -4.95 1.46 -8.71
CA LEU A 100 -5.41 0.39 -7.84
C LEU A 100 -6.56 -0.41 -8.49
N THR A 101 -7.59 0.28 -8.97
CA THR A 101 -8.75 -0.39 -9.59
C THR A 101 -8.37 -1.16 -10.84
N SER A 102 -7.45 -0.64 -11.65
CA SER A 102 -6.96 -1.32 -12.86
C SER A 102 -6.13 -2.57 -12.55
N HIS A 103 -5.47 -2.61 -11.38
CA HIS A 103 -4.59 -3.71 -10.97
C HIS A 103 -5.18 -4.58 -9.86
N MET A 104 -6.43 -4.34 -9.44
CA MET A 104 -7.05 -5.06 -8.33
C MET A 104 -7.05 -6.58 -8.56
N LYS A 105 -7.35 -7.00 -9.80
CA LYS A 105 -7.30 -8.41 -10.20
C LYS A 105 -5.92 -9.02 -9.96
N PHE A 106 -4.86 -8.31 -10.33
CA PHE A 106 -3.48 -8.76 -10.11
C PHE A 106 -3.17 -8.89 -8.61
N VAL A 107 -3.59 -7.93 -7.79
CA VAL A 107 -3.38 -7.99 -6.33
C VAL A 107 -4.10 -9.20 -5.73
N CYS A 108 -5.36 -9.44 -6.10
CA CYS A 108 -6.15 -10.55 -5.59
C CYS A 108 -5.65 -11.92 -6.08
N GLU A 109 -5.27 -12.06 -7.35
CA GLU A 109 -4.90 -13.36 -7.94
C GLU A 109 -3.43 -13.73 -7.75
N ASN A 110 -2.57 -12.80 -7.32
CA ASN A 110 -1.15 -13.10 -7.12
C ASN A 110 -0.95 -14.17 -6.03
N GLU A 111 -0.29 -15.27 -6.38
CA GLU A 111 -0.01 -16.37 -5.47
C GLU A 111 1.19 -16.14 -4.56
N THR A 112 1.80 -14.96 -4.51
CA THR A 112 2.97 -14.73 -3.65
C THR A 112 2.78 -13.50 -2.79
N SER A 113 3.70 -13.33 -1.84
CA SER A 113 3.75 -12.10 -1.06
C SER A 113 3.98 -10.92 -2.00
N LEU A 114 3.17 -9.88 -1.85
CA LEU A 114 3.19 -8.72 -2.72
C LEU A 114 3.35 -7.46 -1.90
N ASP A 115 4.29 -6.59 -2.28
CA ASP A 115 4.47 -5.28 -1.65
C ASP A 115 4.60 -4.24 -2.76
N LEU A 116 3.51 -3.54 -3.02
CA LEU A 116 3.44 -2.50 -4.05
C LEU A 116 3.47 -1.14 -3.39
N GLU A 117 4.13 -0.19 -4.06
CA GLU A 117 4.18 1.21 -3.62
C GLU A 117 3.88 2.10 -4.82
N ILE A 118 2.91 3.00 -4.67
CA ILE A 118 2.53 3.93 -5.73
C ILE A 118 3.38 5.19 -5.59
N SER A 119 4.23 5.47 -6.57
CA SER A 119 5.02 6.70 -6.54
C SER A 119 4.19 7.95 -6.92
N PRO A 120 4.51 9.13 -6.37
CA PRO A 120 3.91 10.41 -6.72
C PRO A 120 3.82 10.69 -8.22
N GLN A 121 4.86 10.33 -8.96
CA GLN A 121 4.99 10.54 -10.39
C GLN A 121 4.08 9.59 -11.18
N GLN A 122 3.99 8.32 -10.78
CA GLN A 122 3.09 7.35 -11.41
C GLN A 122 1.64 7.76 -11.25
N ALA A 123 1.22 8.14 -10.04
CA ALA A 123 -0.13 8.59 -9.77
C ALA A 123 -0.49 9.82 -10.62
N LYS A 124 0.40 10.82 -10.66
CA LYS A 124 0.18 12.04 -11.45
C LYS A 124 0.03 11.72 -12.95
N LYS A 125 0.94 10.91 -13.50
CA LYS A 125 0.91 10.52 -14.91
C LYS A 125 -0.38 9.76 -15.27
N CYS A 126 -0.78 8.80 -14.43
CA CYS A 126 -2.02 8.04 -14.63
C CYS A 126 -3.26 8.94 -14.64
N ALA A 127 -3.34 9.90 -13.72
CA ALA A 127 -4.44 10.87 -13.69
C ALA A 127 -4.47 11.77 -14.93
N GLU A 128 -3.32 12.27 -15.39
CA GLU A 128 -3.23 13.07 -16.61
C GLU A 128 -3.68 12.30 -17.85
N GLU A 129 -3.31 11.02 -17.96
CA GLU A 129 -3.76 10.14 -19.05
C GLU A 129 -5.27 9.91 -19.02
N LEU A 130 -5.85 9.70 -17.83
CA LEU A 130 -7.29 9.53 -17.66
C LEU A 130 -8.06 10.80 -18.05
N LEU A 131 -7.58 11.98 -17.66
CA LEU A 131 -8.18 13.25 -18.04
C LEU A 131 -8.10 13.51 -19.55
N LYS A 132 -6.96 13.21 -20.19
CA LYS A 132 -6.81 13.31 -21.65
C LYS A 132 -7.80 12.40 -22.37
N LYS A 133 -7.96 11.16 -21.90
CA LYS A 133 -8.91 10.19 -22.46
C LYS A 133 -10.36 10.66 -22.35
N ASN A 134 -10.74 11.21 -21.21
CA ASN A 134 -12.10 11.71 -20.99
C ASN A 134 -12.42 12.96 -21.84
N LYS A 135 -11.44 13.85 -22.07
CA LYS A 135 -11.60 14.99 -22.98
C LYS A 135 -11.84 14.54 -24.42
N ALA A 136 -11.07 13.58 -24.91
CA ALA A 136 -11.23 13.05 -26.27
C ALA A 136 -12.61 12.40 -26.49
N MET A 137 -13.16 11.73 -25.47
CA MET A 137 -14.52 11.15 -25.56
C MET A 137 -15.63 12.20 -25.51
N GLY A 138 -15.42 13.33 -24.83
CA GLY A 138 -16.40 14.42 -24.75
C GLY A 138 -16.61 15.17 -26.07
N GLU A 139 -15.56 15.30 -26.90
CA GLU A 139 -15.64 16.02 -28.18
C GLU A 139 -16.39 15.23 -29.28
N GLN A 140 -16.37 13.89 -29.24
CA GLN A 140 -17.10 13.06 -30.21
C GLN A 140 -18.62 13.09 -30.02
N ASN A 141 -19.12 13.43 -28.83
CA ASN A 141 -20.55 13.50 -28.57
C ASN A 141 -21.19 14.84 -28.99
N ASN A 142 -20.41 15.85 -29.39
CA ASN A 142 -20.93 17.18 -29.75
C ASN A 142 -20.94 17.46 -31.27
N SER A 143 -20.51 16.50 -32.10
CA SER A 143 -20.54 16.61 -33.57
C SER A 143 -21.84 16.06 -34.19
N GLY A 144 -22.80 15.61 -33.38
CA GLY A 144 -24.08 15.03 -33.82
C GLY A 144 -25.22 16.01 -34.10
N SER A 145 -25.02 17.34 -34.06
CA SER A 145 -26.05 18.33 -34.46
C SER A 145 -25.87 18.75 -35.93
N PHE A 146 -25.88 17.75 -36.84
CA PHE A 146 -25.77 17.96 -38.29
C PHE A 146 -27.12 18.05 -39.01
N PHE A 147 -28.26 17.93 -38.31
CA PHE A 147 -29.58 18.17 -38.91
C PHE A 147 -30.03 19.63 -38.74
N SER A 148 -29.27 20.53 -39.35
CA SER A 148 -29.81 21.77 -39.91
C SER A 148 -29.80 21.63 -41.43
N ARG A 149 -30.97 21.83 -42.07
CA ARG A 149 -31.31 21.62 -43.50
C ARG A 149 -31.69 20.15 -43.76
N ILE A 150 -32.89 19.83 -44.24
CA ILE A 150 -33.56 20.32 -45.45
C ILE A 150 -35.09 20.21 -45.25
N GLY A 151 -35.87 21.18 -45.75
CA GLY A 151 -37.27 20.89 -46.15
C GLY A 151 -38.34 21.92 -45.79
N ARG A 152 -38.28 23.11 -46.40
CA ARG A 152 -39.51 23.84 -46.78
C ARG A 152 -40.27 23.00 -47.82
N ILE A 153 -41.46 22.52 -47.50
CA ILE A 153 -42.58 22.22 -48.40
C ILE A 153 -43.80 22.39 -47.50
N GLY A 154 -44.85 23.16 -47.75
CA GLY A 154 -45.43 23.83 -48.90
C GLY A 154 -46.85 24.20 -48.42
N ALA A 155 -47.42 25.25 -48.99
CA ALA A 155 -48.71 25.83 -48.61
C ALA A 155 -49.88 24.83 -48.64
#